data_AF-A0A2I7ZJN0-F1
#
_entry.id   AF-A0A2I7ZJN0-F1
#
_cell.length_a   1.000
_cell.length_b   1.000
_cell.length_c   1.000
_cell.angle_alpha   90.00
_cell.angle_beta   90.00
_cell.angle_gamma   90.00
#
_symmetry.space_group_name_H-M   'P 1'
#
loop_
_entity.id
_entity.type
_entity.pdbx_description
1 polymer ?
#
loop_
_entity_poly.entity_id
_entity_poly.type
_entity_poly.pdbx_seq_one_letter_code
_entity_poly.pdbx_strand_id
1 'polypeptide(L)'
;MEMTNQEKLDLINSLEIVDVDMDCEGLIYAHVEYSPENLAILGKVVPNVEDYLDDYGDPEHEGEVFDISWAAFEYAKADIFQREEGKFAIFSKEEVMDMYMEEREKRLNLESRYQKLKRQIEAVG
;
A
#
# COMPACT_ATOMS: atom_id res chain seq x y z
N MET A 1 -0.04 7.08 26.20
CA MET A 1 -0.90 6.26 25.30
C MET A 1 -0.03 5.89 24.13
N GLU A 2 -0.13 4.65 23.68
CA GLU A 2 0.52 4.21 22.44
C GLU A 2 -0.30 4.73 21.26
N MET A 3 0.37 5.19 20.19
CA MET A 3 -0.31 5.64 18.97
C MET A 3 -1.02 4.47 18.29
N THR A 4 -2.21 4.75 17.77
CA THR A 4 -2.96 3.81 16.93
C THR A 4 -2.27 3.59 15.59
N ASN A 5 -2.62 2.49 14.92
CA ASN A 5 -2.14 2.19 13.57
C ASN A 5 -2.46 3.31 12.57
N GLN A 6 -3.67 3.88 12.66
CA GLN A 6 -4.07 5.00 11.80
C GLN A 6 -3.23 6.26 12.07
N GLU A 7 -2.99 6.62 13.34
CA GLU A 7 -2.14 7.78 13.66
C GLU A 7 -0.70 7.59 13.17
N LYS A 8 -0.17 6.36 13.22
CA LYS A 8 1.14 6.03 12.63
C LYS A 8 1.11 6.19 11.11
N LEU A 9 0.07 5.67 10.46
CA LEU A 9 -0.10 5.75 9.02
C LEU A 9 -0.22 7.19 8.54
N ASP A 10 -0.96 8.02 9.26
CA ASP A 10 -1.15 9.44 8.94
C ASP A 10 0.18 10.21 8.99
N LEU A 11 1.08 9.85 9.93
CA LEU A 11 2.43 10.41 9.96
C LEU A 11 3.27 9.95 8.75
N ILE A 12 3.22 8.67 8.40
CA ILE A 12 3.95 8.14 7.24
C ILE A 12 3.45 8.79 5.95
N ASN A 13 2.13 8.86 5.76
CA ASN A 13 1.48 9.50 4.61
C ASN A 13 1.64 11.03 4.58
N SER A 14 2.18 11.64 5.65
CA SER A 14 2.53 13.07 5.64
C SER A 14 3.88 13.34 4.97
N LEU A 15 4.70 12.30 4.77
CA LEU A 15 5.96 12.39 4.04
C LEU A 15 5.68 12.47 2.54
N GLU A 16 6.30 13.43 1.86
CA GLU A 16 6.18 13.56 0.41
C GLU A 16 7.05 12.49 -0.28
N ILE A 17 6.37 11.59 -1.00
CA ILE A 17 7.01 10.55 -1.79
C ILE A 17 7.59 11.18 -3.05
N VAL A 18 8.91 11.06 -3.23
CA VAL A 18 9.65 11.61 -4.38
C VAL A 18 9.86 10.57 -5.47
N ASP A 19 9.88 9.29 -5.11
CA ASP A 19 10.03 8.18 -6.05
C ASP A 19 9.31 6.92 -5.56
N VAL A 20 8.87 6.08 -6.50
CA VAL A 20 8.23 4.80 -6.22
C VAL A 20 8.83 3.75 -7.14
N ASP A 21 9.55 2.79 -6.54
CA ASP A 21 10.06 1.62 -7.24
C ASP A 21 9.17 0.40 -6.96
N MET A 22 9.21 -0.57 -7.87
CA MET A 22 8.52 -1.84 -7.71
C MET A 22 9.43 -2.96 -8.20
N ASP A 23 9.71 -3.92 -7.32
CA ASP A 23 10.50 -5.07 -7.73
C ASP A 23 9.71 -6.02 -8.65
N CYS A 24 10.43 -7.00 -9.20
CA CYS A 24 9.85 -8.03 -10.06
C CYS A 24 8.78 -8.89 -9.37
N GLU A 25 8.75 -8.90 -8.03
CA GLU A 25 7.78 -9.64 -7.22
C GLU A 25 6.52 -8.82 -6.89
N GLY A 26 6.53 -7.52 -7.24
CA GLY A 26 5.42 -6.60 -7.05
C GLY A 26 5.41 -5.93 -5.68
N LEU A 27 6.51 -5.98 -4.92
CA LEU A 27 6.68 -5.18 -3.71
C LEU A 27 6.95 -3.73 -4.11
N ILE A 28 6.29 -2.81 -3.42
CA ILE A 28 6.36 -1.38 -3.71
C ILE A 28 7.27 -0.74 -2.67
N TYR A 29 8.30 -0.04 -3.16
CA TYR A 29 9.21 0.76 -2.36
C TYR A 29 8.85 2.23 -2.58
N ALA A 30 8.55 2.93 -1.50
CA ALA A 30 8.15 4.33 -1.54
C ALA A 30 9.26 5.15 -0.92
N HIS A 31 9.91 5.96 -1.73
CA HIS A 31 11.09 6.72 -1.34
C HIS A 31 10.72 8.16 -1.03
N VAL A 32 11.30 8.69 0.05
CA VAL A 32 11.17 10.08 0.48
C VAL A 32 12.55 10.70 0.61
N GLU A 33 12.64 12.03 0.51
CA GLU A 33 13.92 12.74 0.62
C GLU A 33 14.57 12.49 1.99
N TYR A 34 15.88 12.24 1.98
CA TYR A 34 16.67 12.11 3.19
C TYR A 34 16.88 13.50 3.85
N SER A 35 16.05 13.82 4.83
CA SER A 35 16.12 15.08 5.56
C SER A 35 15.93 14.90 7.08
N PRO A 36 16.50 15.78 7.93
CA PRO A 36 16.29 15.73 9.38
C PRO A 36 14.81 15.82 9.78
N GLU A 37 13.99 16.51 8.98
CA GLU A 37 12.56 16.64 9.21
C GLU A 37 11.83 15.31 8.95
N ASN A 38 12.10 14.66 7.81
CA ASN A 38 11.50 13.38 7.46
C ASN A 38 11.94 12.27 8.42
N LEU A 39 13.21 12.25 8.82
CA LEU A 39 13.72 11.33 9.84
C LEU A 39 13.05 11.54 11.20
N ALA A 40 12.79 12.78 11.59
CA ALA A 40 12.08 13.08 12.83
C ALA A 40 10.61 12.65 12.81
N ILE A 41 9.97 12.64 11.64
CA ILE A 41 8.62 12.08 11.46
C ILE A 41 8.68 10.55 11.53
N LEU A 42 9.59 9.93 10.80
CA LEU A 42 9.78 8.47 10.79
C LEU A 42 10.07 7.95 12.22
N GLY A 43 10.91 8.64 12.99
CA GLY A 43 11.25 8.26 14.37
C GLY A 43 10.13 8.39 15.40
N LYS A 44 8.98 8.98 15.04
CA LYS A 44 7.77 8.89 15.87
C LYS A 44 7.05 7.55 15.70
N VAL A 45 7.31 6.85 14.60
CA VAL A 45 6.66 5.60 14.22
C VAL A 45 7.59 4.41 14.45
N VAL A 46 8.84 4.55 14.03
CA VAL A 46 9.87 3.51 14.09
C VAL A 46 10.65 3.60 15.41
N PRO A 47 10.74 2.52 16.22
CA PRO A 47 11.43 2.56 17.52
C PRO A 47 12.93 2.86 17.45
N ASN A 48 13.62 2.33 16.43
CA ASN A 48 15.02 2.64 16.15
C ASN A 48 15.16 2.97 14.66
N VAL A 49 15.31 4.26 14.35
CA VAL A 49 15.43 4.73 12.97
C VAL A 49 16.77 4.33 12.36
N GLU A 50 17.85 4.29 13.14
CA GLU A 50 19.17 3.93 12.62
C GLU A 50 19.19 2.48 12.13
N ASP A 51 18.77 1.53 12.98
CA ASP A 51 18.65 0.11 12.60
C ASP A 51 17.69 -0.07 11.40
N TYR A 52 16.58 0.68 11.38
CA TYR A 52 15.64 0.62 10.26
C TYR A 52 16.26 1.09 8.94
N LEU A 53 17.03 2.18 8.95
CA LEU A 53 17.69 2.67 7.75
C LEU A 53 18.74 1.67 7.29
N ASP A 54 19.56 1.14 8.20
CA ASP A 54 20.61 0.18 7.89
C ASP A 54 20.06 -1.13 7.28
N ASP A 55 18.90 -1.61 7.77
CA ASP A 55 18.33 -2.88 7.34
C ASP A 55 17.35 -2.76 6.15
N TYR A 56 16.61 -1.64 6.06
CA TYR A 56 15.47 -1.52 5.15
C TYR A 56 15.39 -0.18 4.41
N GLY A 57 15.59 0.94 5.10
CA GLY A 57 15.29 2.27 4.58
C GLY A 57 16.33 2.84 3.62
N ASP A 58 17.62 2.65 3.92
CA ASP A 58 18.75 3.08 3.10
C ASP A 58 19.96 2.16 3.38
N PRO A 59 19.85 0.86 3.04
CA PRO A 59 20.87 -0.14 3.39
C PRO A 59 22.21 0.06 2.66
N GLU A 60 22.20 0.81 1.56
CA GLU A 60 23.40 1.18 0.81
C GLU A 60 24.03 2.51 1.29
N HIS A 61 23.36 3.20 2.23
CA HIS A 61 23.78 4.49 2.81
C HIS A 61 24.06 5.55 1.75
N GLU A 62 23.21 5.64 0.72
CA GLU A 62 23.35 6.64 -0.33
C GLU A 62 23.01 8.05 0.20
N GLY A 63 22.11 8.15 1.17
CA GLY A 63 21.78 9.39 1.87
C GLY A 63 21.05 10.44 1.03
N GLU A 64 20.51 10.07 -0.12
CA GLU A 64 19.67 10.94 -0.97
C GLU A 64 18.18 10.76 -0.68
N VAL A 65 17.75 9.50 -0.53
CA VAL A 65 16.38 9.11 -0.21
C VAL A 65 16.37 7.95 0.78
N PHE A 66 15.22 7.67 1.39
CA PHE A 66 15.01 6.44 2.14
C PHE A 66 13.61 5.86 1.93
N ASP A 67 13.48 4.54 2.02
CA ASP A 67 12.22 3.81 1.91
C ASP A 67 11.37 3.90 3.18
N ILE A 68 10.08 4.13 3.00
CA ILE A 68 9.07 4.14 4.07
C ILE A 68 8.05 3.00 3.95
N SER A 69 8.16 2.15 2.93
CA SER A 69 7.21 1.07 2.68
C SER A 69 7.19 0.07 3.83
N TRP A 70 8.37 -0.37 4.30
CA TRP A 70 8.45 -1.31 5.41
C TRP A 70 7.90 -0.70 6.69
N ALA A 71 8.13 0.60 6.91
CA ALA A 71 7.56 1.28 8.07
C ALA A 71 6.03 1.33 8.05
N ALA A 72 5.44 1.55 6.87
CA ALA A 72 3.99 1.54 6.68
C ALA A 72 3.38 0.15 6.97
N PHE A 73 3.97 -0.90 6.43
CA PHE A 73 3.45 -2.26 6.60
C PHE A 73 3.72 -2.81 8.01
N GLU A 74 4.92 -2.62 8.55
CA GLU A 74 5.28 -3.25 9.82
C GLU A 74 4.79 -2.45 11.03
N TYR A 75 4.98 -1.13 11.06
CA TYR A 75 4.67 -0.35 12.27
C TYR A 75 3.27 0.26 12.24
N ALA A 76 2.78 0.67 11.06
CA ALA A 76 1.42 1.20 10.91
C ALA A 76 0.40 0.14 10.49
N LYS A 77 0.84 -1.08 10.13
CA LYS A 77 -0.05 -2.17 9.68
C LYS A 77 -0.93 -1.77 8.50
N ALA A 78 -0.36 -1.02 7.55
CA ALA A 78 -1.00 -0.73 6.28
C ALA A 78 -1.35 -2.02 5.53
N ASP A 79 -2.46 -2.00 4.78
CA ASP A 79 -2.88 -3.13 3.95
C ASP A 79 -2.32 -3.03 2.52
N ILE A 80 -2.20 -1.82 1.99
CA ILE A 80 -1.76 -1.58 0.61
C ILE A 80 -1.15 -0.19 0.42
N PHE A 81 -0.33 -0.04 -0.62
CA PHE A 81 -0.01 1.25 -1.23
C PHE A 81 -0.93 1.55 -2.42
N GLN A 82 -1.73 2.61 -2.32
CA GLN A 82 -2.61 3.10 -3.37
C GLN A 82 -1.83 4.02 -4.31
N ARG A 83 -1.30 3.45 -5.41
CA ARG A 83 -0.43 4.17 -6.36
C ARG A 83 -1.06 5.43 -6.97
N GLU A 84 -2.37 5.43 -7.21
CA GLU A 84 -3.07 6.61 -7.75
C GLU A 84 -3.13 7.77 -6.74
N GLU A 85 -3.17 7.46 -5.45
CA GLU A 85 -3.23 8.45 -4.37
C GLU A 85 -1.85 8.81 -3.82
N GLY A 86 -0.83 7.99 -4.12
CA GLY A 86 0.51 8.12 -3.57
C GLY A 86 0.54 7.92 -2.05
N LYS A 87 -0.31 7.01 -1.53
CA LYS A 87 -0.51 6.84 -0.09
C LYS A 87 -0.71 5.39 0.30
N PHE A 88 -0.37 5.07 1.55
CA PHE A 88 -0.71 3.81 2.18
C PHE A 88 -2.10 3.87 2.80
N ALA A 89 -2.82 2.76 2.78
CA ALA A 89 -4.18 2.66 3.33
C ALA A 89 -4.32 1.47 4.28
N ILE A 90 -5.16 1.65 5.30
CA ILE A 90 -5.70 0.58 6.14
C ILE A 90 -7.19 0.50 5.82
N PHE A 91 -7.66 -0.67 5.41
CA PHE A 91 -9.08 -0.90 5.19
C PHE A 91 -9.75 -1.39 6.47
N SER A 92 -10.91 -0.82 6.75
CA SER A 92 -11.85 -1.42 7.69
C SER A 92 -12.36 -2.76 7.16
N LYS A 93 -12.83 -3.60 8.09
CA LYS A 93 -13.44 -4.87 7.73
C LYS A 93 -14.66 -4.67 6.82
N GLU A 94 -15.43 -3.61 7.07
CA GLU A 94 -16.58 -3.22 6.27
C GLU A 94 -16.16 -2.90 4.83
N GLU A 95 -15.11 -2.09 4.62
CA GLU A 95 -14.60 -1.77 3.29
C GLU A 95 -14.12 -3.01 2.53
N VAL A 96 -13.39 -3.91 3.20
CA VAL A 96 -12.97 -5.18 2.57
C VAL A 96 -14.18 -6.04 2.16
N MET A 97 -15.22 -6.08 2.99
CA MET A 97 -16.44 -6.81 2.69
C MET A 97 -17.22 -6.19 1.52
N ASP A 98 -17.30 -4.86 1.46
CA ASP A 98 -17.94 -4.15 0.37
C ASP A 98 -17.20 -4.40 -0.96
N MET A 99 -15.86 -4.31 -0.96
CA MET A 99 -15.03 -4.67 -2.12
C MET A 99 -15.27 -6.11 -2.59
N TYR A 100 -15.35 -7.06 -1.67
CA TYR A 100 -15.65 -8.46 -1.99
C TYR A 100 -17.03 -8.62 -2.62
N MET A 101 -18.04 -7.94 -2.08
CA MET A 101 -19.42 -8.04 -2.57
C MET A 101 -19.57 -7.43 -3.96
N GLU A 102 -18.93 -6.29 -4.24
CA GLU A 102 -18.88 -5.69 -5.57
C GLU A 102 -18.23 -6.61 -6.60
N GLU A 103 -17.09 -7.21 -6.27
CA GLU A 103 -16.38 -8.12 -7.15
C GLU A 103 -17.21 -9.39 -7.43
N ARG A 104 -17.89 -9.91 -6.41
CA ARG A 104 -18.83 -11.03 -6.56
C ARG A 104 -19.97 -10.68 -7.52
N GLU A 105 -20.55 -9.48 -7.42
CA GLU A 105 -21.62 -9.03 -8.31
C GLU A 105 -21.13 -8.89 -9.76
N LYS A 106 -19.94 -8.32 -9.98
CA LYS A 106 -19.30 -8.24 -11.31
C LYS A 106 -19.16 -9.62 -11.94
N ARG A 107 -18.72 -10.62 -11.17
CA ARG A 107 -18.58 -12.02 -11.65
C ARG A 107 -19.92 -12.65 -12.02
N LEU A 108 -20.94 -12.49 -11.19
CA LEU A 108 -22.28 -13.00 -11.49
C LEU A 108 -22.87 -12.38 -12.77
N ASN A 109 -22.67 -11.08 -12.95
CA ASN A 109 -23.09 -10.37 -14.16
C ASN A 109 -22.35 -10.86 -15.42
N LEU A 110 -21.04 -11.09 -15.31
CA LEU A 110 -20.24 -11.63 -16.41
C LEU A 110 -20.68 -13.05 -16.78
N GLU A 111 -20.92 -13.91 -15.79
CA GLU A 111 -21.38 -15.28 -16.00
C GLU A 111 -22.77 -15.30 -16.67
N SER A 112 -23.69 -14.46 -16.21
CA SER A 112 -25.02 -14.30 -16.83
C SER A 112 -24.92 -13.88 -18.30
N ARG A 113 -24.04 -12.92 -18.63
CA ARG A 113 -23.76 -12.51 -20.01
C ARG A 113 -23.18 -13.64 -20.84
N TYR A 114 -22.23 -14.40 -20.29
CA TYR A 114 -21.63 -15.56 -20.96
C TYR A 114 -22.66 -16.64 -21.28
N GLN A 115 -23.52 -17.01 -20.32
CA GLN A 115 -24.57 -18.01 -20.54
C GLN A 115 -25.58 -17.57 -21.61
N LYS A 116 -25.94 -16.28 -21.64
CA LYS A 116 -26.80 -15.73 -22.69
C LYS A 116 -26.16 -15.83 -24.07
N LEU A 117 -24.87 -15.49 -24.18
CA LEU A 117 -24.13 -15.57 -25.45
C LEU A 117 -23.98 -17.02 -25.93
N LYS A 118 -23.65 -17.94 -25.02
CA LYS A 118 -23.52 -19.37 -25.32
C LYS A 118 -24.80 -19.93 -25.94
N ARG A 119 -25.97 -19.65 -25.33
CA ARG A 119 -27.27 -20.08 -25.86
C ARG A 119 -27.58 -19.48 -27.24
N GLN A 120 -27.16 -18.25 -27.51
CA GLN A 120 -27.34 -17.64 -28.83
C GLN A 120 -26.51 -18.33 -29.90
N ILE A 121 -25.28 -18.73 -29.58
CA ILE A 121 -24.41 -19.48 -30.50
C ILE A 121 -24.99 -20.88 -30.78
N GLU A 122 -25.41 -21.59 -29.72
CA GLU A 122 -26.03 -22.93 -29.84
C GLU A 122 -27.36 -22.92 -30.61
N ALA A 123 -28.06 -21.78 -30.67
CA ALA A 123 -29.31 -21.65 -31.43
C ALA A 123 -29.11 -21.38 -32.93
N VAL A 124 -27.88 -21.05 -33.36
CA VAL A 124 -27.54 -20.69 -34.75
C VAL A 124 -26.71 -21.78 -35.45
N GLY A 125 -26.09 -22.69 -34.69
CA GLY A 125 -25.42 -23.90 -35.20
C GLY A 125 -26.32 -25.12 -35.25
#